data_AF-A0A353VX18-F1
#
_entry.id   AF-A0A353VX18-F1
#
_cell.length_a   1.000
_cell.length_b   1.000
_cell.length_c   1.000
_cell.angle_alpha   90.00
_cell.angle_beta   90.00
_cell.angle_gamma   90.00
#
_symmetry.space_group_name_H-M   'P 1'
#
loop_
_entity.id
_entity.type
_entity.pdbx_description
1 polymer ?
#
loop_
_entity_poly.entity_id
_entity_poly.type
_entity_poly.pdbx_seq_one_letter_code
_entity_poly.pdbx_strand_id
1 'polypeptide(L)'
;AETAKTIVERQFVEVIIAPTISSEAIKIIASKAGIRLLEAGVRQDNIQRLNMKRVSGGLLLQDNDQGVISRDNLEVVTKRSPSAEEFDDLIFAWHVVKYVKSNAIVYARNKKTIGIGAGQMSRVYSARIAAIKAKDEKLKI
;
A
#
# COMPACT_ATOMS: atom_id res chain seq x y z
N ALA A 1 -9.66 -3.33 19.96
CA ALA A 1 -8.72 -3.24 21.11
C ALA A 1 -7.34 -3.85 20.79
N GLU A 2 -7.27 -5.13 20.39
CA GLU A 2 -5.99 -5.84 20.16
C GLU A 2 -5.06 -5.18 19.13
N THR A 3 -5.60 -4.75 17.99
CA THR A 3 -4.83 -4.03 16.96
C THR A 3 -4.22 -2.74 17.52
N ALA A 4 -4.99 -1.95 18.27
CA ALA A 4 -4.52 -0.72 18.88
C ALA A 4 -3.37 -0.98 19.87
N LYS A 5 -3.51 -2.01 20.72
CA LYS A 5 -2.46 -2.45 21.65
C LYS A 5 -1.18 -2.83 20.90
N THR A 6 -1.31 -3.64 19.86
CA THR A 6 -0.17 -4.09 19.04
C THR A 6 0.56 -2.92 18.39
N ILE A 7 -0.17 -1.92 17.88
CA ILE A 7 0.42 -0.72 17.28
C ILE A 7 1.24 0.04 18.32
N VAL A 8 0.64 0.41 19.46
CA VAL A 8 1.31 1.27 20.47
C VAL A 8 2.47 0.60 21.20
N GLU A 9 2.53 -0.74 21.19
CA GLU A 9 3.61 -1.52 21.81
C GLU A 9 4.80 -1.75 20.87
N ARG A 10 4.56 -1.87 19.56
CA ARG A 10 5.59 -2.31 18.60
C ARG A 10 6.17 -1.19 17.74
N GLN A 11 5.45 -0.09 17.58
CA GLN A 11 5.84 0.97 16.66
C GLN A 11 5.45 2.35 17.19
N PHE A 12 6.30 3.33 16.93
CA PHE A 12 5.92 4.72 17.02
C PHE A 12 5.08 5.10 15.80
N VAL A 13 3.92 5.71 16.01
CA VAL A 13 3.03 6.19 14.95
C VAL A 13 2.58 7.61 15.24
N GLU A 14 2.54 8.45 14.21
CA GLU A 14 2.05 9.84 14.35
C GLU A 14 0.54 9.96 14.17
N VAL A 15 -0.03 9.17 13.23
CA VAL A 15 -1.44 9.24 12.85
C VAL A 15 -1.98 7.83 12.67
N ILE A 16 -3.15 7.58 13.27
CA ILE A 16 -3.95 6.37 13.04
C ILE A 16 -5.29 6.82 12.46
N ILE A 17 -5.62 6.33 11.27
CA ILE A 17 -6.91 6.58 10.62
C ILE A 17 -7.64 5.26 10.41
N ALA A 18 -8.93 5.23 10.74
CA ALA A 18 -9.78 4.05 10.58
C ALA A 18 -11.21 4.45 10.18
N PRO A 19 -11.98 3.57 9.52
CA PRO A 19 -13.39 3.84 9.20
C PRO A 19 -14.25 4.06 10.45
N THR A 20 -14.00 3.27 11.49
CA THR A 20 -14.69 3.31 12.78
C THR A 20 -13.71 2.93 13.89
N ILE A 21 -13.88 3.49 15.09
CA ILE A 21 -12.96 3.28 16.21
C ILE A 21 -13.74 2.88 17.47
N SER A 22 -13.37 1.75 18.07
CA SER A 22 -14.00 1.30 19.31
C SER A 22 -13.56 2.13 20.52
N SER A 23 -14.42 2.27 21.52
CA SER A 23 -14.13 3.01 22.75
C SER A 23 -12.92 2.45 23.50
N GLU A 24 -12.67 1.14 23.43
CA GLU A 24 -11.50 0.49 24.02
C GLU A 24 -10.21 0.89 23.29
N ALA A 25 -10.25 1.00 21.96
CA ALA A 25 -9.09 1.42 21.18
C ALA A 25 -8.71 2.88 21.50
N ILE A 26 -9.70 3.76 21.69
CA ILE A 26 -9.49 5.15 22.11
C ILE A 26 -8.74 5.20 23.44
N LYS A 27 -9.19 4.46 24.45
CA LYS A 27 -8.53 4.41 25.77
C LYS A 27 -7.08 3.95 25.68
N ILE A 28 -6.80 2.92 24.88
CA ILE A 28 -5.44 2.40 24.69
C ILE A 28 -4.55 3.45 24.01
N ILE A 29 -5.01 4.06 22.92
CA ILE A 29 -4.21 5.02 22.15
C ILE A 29 -4.00 6.31 22.94
N ALA A 30 -5.01 6.77 23.71
CA ALA A 30 -4.92 7.94 24.57
C ALA A 30 -3.83 7.82 25.67
N SER A 31 -3.40 6.59 26.01
CA SER A 31 -2.27 6.38 26.93
C SER A 31 -0.91 6.82 26.35
N LYS A 32 -0.83 7.04 25.03
CA LYS A 32 0.37 7.52 24.34
C LYS A 32 0.14 8.94 23.81
N ALA A 33 0.87 9.89 24.37
CA ALA A 33 0.83 11.28 23.92
C ALA A 33 1.35 11.42 22.48
N GLY A 34 0.79 12.37 21.73
CA GLY A 34 1.26 12.74 20.38
C GLY A 34 0.66 11.96 19.21
N ILE A 35 -0.17 10.94 19.47
CA ILE A 35 -0.86 10.19 18.40
C ILE A 35 -2.14 10.92 17.99
N ARG A 36 -2.29 11.22 16.68
CA ARG A 36 -3.53 11.75 16.11
C ARG A 36 -4.43 10.57 15.69
N LEU A 37 -5.54 10.40 16.39
CA LEU A 37 -6.52 9.33 16.11
C LEU A 37 -7.71 9.91 15.34
N LEU A 38 -7.94 9.43 14.11
CA LEU A 38 -8.94 9.96 13.19
C LEU A 38 -9.95 8.88 12.78
N GLU A 39 -11.22 9.13 13.01
CA GLU A 39 -12.32 8.33 12.44
C GLU A 39 -12.78 8.97 11.13
N ALA A 40 -12.74 8.22 10.03
CA ALA A 40 -12.99 8.73 8.69
C ALA A 40 -14.33 8.28 8.08
N GLY A 41 -15.10 7.44 8.79
CA GLY A 41 -16.30 6.82 8.26
C GLY A 41 -16.02 5.74 7.20
N VAL A 42 -17.06 5.00 6.81
CA VAL A 42 -16.98 4.02 5.74
C VAL A 42 -16.98 4.75 4.40
N ARG A 43 -15.98 4.46 3.56
CA ARG A 43 -15.86 5.05 2.24
C ARG A 43 -17.00 4.55 1.35
N GLN A 44 -17.67 5.46 0.64
CA GLN A 44 -18.59 5.10 -0.44
C GLN A 44 -17.80 4.86 -1.73
N ASP A 45 -18.04 3.71 -2.37
CA ASP A 45 -17.26 3.25 -3.53
C ASP A 45 -17.63 3.94 -4.85
N ASN A 46 -18.82 4.55 -4.94
CA ASN A 46 -19.42 4.99 -6.21
C ASN A 46 -19.33 6.49 -6.52
N ILE A 47 -18.38 7.21 -5.93
CA ILE A 47 -18.18 8.62 -6.31
C ILE A 47 -17.13 8.65 -7.41
N GLN A 48 -17.53 8.94 -8.66
CA GLN A 48 -16.57 9.28 -9.71
C GLN A 48 -15.83 10.53 -9.24
N ARG A 49 -14.54 10.35 -8.94
CA ARG A 49 -13.69 11.41 -8.41
C ARG A 49 -12.71 11.80 -9.49
N LEU A 50 -12.73 13.08 -9.86
CA LEU A 50 -11.66 13.66 -10.67
C LEU A 50 -10.40 13.79 -9.82
N ASN A 51 -9.26 13.50 -10.41
CA ASN A 51 -7.95 13.84 -9.89
C ASN A 51 -7.50 15.16 -10.52
N MET A 52 -7.06 16.07 -9.66
CA MET A 52 -6.70 17.42 -10.07
C MET A 52 -5.22 17.67 -9.76
N LYS A 53 -4.46 18.13 -10.76
CA LYS A 53 -3.05 18.51 -10.61
C LYS A 53 -2.83 19.93 -11.12
N ARG A 54 -2.37 20.82 -10.23
CA ARG A 54 -1.99 22.18 -10.60
C ARG A 54 -0.70 22.17 -11.42
N VAL A 55 -0.65 22.99 -12.46
CA VAL A 55 0.54 23.26 -13.28
C VAL A 55 0.70 24.77 -13.47
N SER A 56 1.86 25.21 -13.94
CA SER A 56 2.07 26.62 -14.28
C SER A 56 1.04 27.05 -15.32
N GLY A 57 0.29 28.11 -15.02
CA GLY A 57 -0.73 28.64 -15.93
C GLY A 57 -2.07 27.89 -15.94
N GLY A 58 -2.27 26.85 -15.13
CA GLY A 58 -3.58 26.18 -15.12
C GLY A 58 -3.70 24.90 -14.29
N LEU A 59 -4.59 24.03 -14.76
CA LEU A 59 -5.04 22.85 -14.05
C LEU A 59 -5.18 21.66 -15.01
N LEU A 60 -4.66 20.50 -14.60
CA LEU A 60 -4.93 19.23 -15.25
C LEU A 60 -6.01 18.50 -14.46
N LEU A 61 -7.01 17.99 -15.16
CA LEU A 61 -8.09 17.15 -14.63
C LEU A 61 -8.07 15.81 -15.37
N GLN A 62 -8.20 14.72 -14.61
CA GLN A 62 -8.28 13.36 -15.14
C GLN A 62 -9.21 12.54 -14.24
N ASP A 63 -9.73 11.42 -14.74
CA ASP A 63 -10.38 10.44 -13.87
C ASP A 63 -9.37 9.86 -12.85
N ASN A 64 -9.83 9.56 -11.65
CA ASN A 64 -9.01 8.76 -10.74
C ASN A 64 -8.82 7.35 -11.31
N ASP A 65 -7.60 6.83 -11.20
CA ASP A 65 -7.33 5.44 -11.55
C ASP A 65 -8.13 4.49 -10.63
N GLN A 66 -9.15 3.84 -11.18
CA GLN A 66 -9.96 2.80 -10.56
C GLN A 66 -9.61 1.39 -11.07
N GLY A 67 -8.53 1.24 -11.85
CA GLY A 67 -8.09 -0.07 -12.35
C GLY A 67 -7.90 -1.07 -11.21
N VAL A 68 -8.63 -2.17 -11.29
CA VAL A 68 -8.56 -3.37 -10.45
C VAL A 68 -8.31 -4.54 -11.39
N ILE A 69 -7.40 -5.43 -11.03
CA ILE A 69 -7.15 -6.63 -11.82
C ILE A 69 -7.60 -7.86 -11.05
N SER A 70 -8.07 -8.84 -11.79
CA SER A 70 -8.38 -10.18 -11.33
C SER A 70 -7.52 -11.19 -12.08
N ARG A 71 -7.60 -12.46 -11.67
CA ARG A 71 -6.89 -13.55 -12.33
C ARG A 71 -7.25 -13.68 -13.81
N ASP A 72 -8.50 -13.40 -14.18
CA ASP A 72 -8.99 -13.50 -15.56
C ASP A 72 -8.41 -12.42 -16.48
N ASN A 73 -7.80 -11.39 -15.91
CA ASN A 73 -7.10 -10.35 -16.66
C ASN A 73 -5.63 -10.69 -16.95
N LEU A 74 -5.11 -11.80 -16.41
CA LEU A 74 -3.70 -12.16 -16.48
C LEU A 74 -3.43 -13.19 -17.58
N GLU A 75 -2.36 -12.96 -18.32
CA GLU A 75 -1.82 -13.91 -19.29
C GLU A 75 -0.47 -14.48 -18.78
N VAL A 76 -0.32 -15.80 -18.80
CA VAL A 76 0.94 -16.46 -18.43
C VAL A 76 1.83 -16.54 -19.66
N VAL A 77 2.85 -15.68 -19.70
CA VAL A 77 3.81 -15.59 -20.82
C VAL A 77 5.09 -16.41 -20.61
N THR A 78 5.15 -17.21 -19.55
CA THR A 78 6.33 -18.02 -19.15
C THR A 78 6.06 -19.51 -19.25
N LYS A 79 7.12 -20.32 -19.41
CA LYS A 79 7.00 -21.79 -19.44
C LYS A 79 6.42 -22.38 -18.16
N ARG A 80 6.82 -21.84 -17.00
CA ARG A 80 6.27 -22.20 -15.69
C ARG A 80 5.06 -21.31 -15.42
N SER A 81 3.94 -21.92 -15.06
CA SER A 81 2.79 -21.20 -14.54
C SER A 81 2.96 -20.92 -13.03
N PRO A 82 2.56 -19.73 -12.54
CA PRO A 82 2.53 -19.47 -11.11
C PRO A 82 1.61 -20.43 -10.35
N SER A 83 1.93 -20.73 -9.10
CA SER A 83 1.01 -21.43 -8.18
C SER A 83 -0.18 -20.54 -7.81
N ALA A 84 -1.20 -21.12 -7.16
CA ALA A 84 -2.35 -20.36 -6.68
C ALA A 84 -1.94 -19.26 -5.69
N GLU A 85 -1.02 -19.56 -4.78
CA GLU A 85 -0.48 -18.60 -3.82
C GLU A 85 0.33 -17.50 -4.50
N GLU A 86 1.13 -17.84 -5.51
CA GLU A 86 1.88 -16.85 -6.29
C GLU A 86 0.94 -15.93 -7.08
N PHE A 87 -0.16 -16.43 -7.64
CA PHE A 87 -1.18 -15.59 -8.27
C PHE A 87 -1.81 -14.60 -7.29
N ASP A 88 -2.15 -15.07 -6.09
CA ASP A 88 -2.68 -14.23 -5.01
C ASP A 88 -1.69 -13.12 -4.62
N ASP A 89 -0.40 -13.45 -4.53
CA ASP A 89 0.66 -12.49 -4.23
C ASP A 89 0.92 -11.51 -5.37
N LEU A 90 0.80 -11.95 -6.64
CA LEU A 90 0.92 -11.09 -7.82
C LEU A 90 -0.22 -10.07 -7.88
N ILE A 91 -1.47 -10.50 -7.64
CA ILE A 91 -2.64 -9.61 -7.59
C ILE A 91 -2.49 -8.61 -6.43
N PHE A 92 -2.04 -9.09 -5.26
CA PHE A 92 -1.73 -8.21 -4.12
C PHE A 92 -0.65 -7.18 -4.47
N ALA A 93 0.47 -7.61 -5.06
CA ALA A 93 1.57 -6.72 -5.46
C ALA A 93 1.11 -5.67 -6.47
N TRP A 94 0.24 -6.05 -7.42
CA TRP A 94 -0.35 -5.13 -8.39
C TRP A 94 -1.23 -4.06 -7.74
N HIS A 95 -2.07 -4.45 -6.78
CA HIS A 95 -2.87 -3.49 -6.02
C HIS A 95 -2.01 -2.50 -5.25
N VAL A 96 -0.91 -2.97 -4.65
CA VAL A 96 0.01 -2.09 -3.92
C VAL A 96 0.77 -1.16 -4.87
N VAL A 97 1.35 -1.67 -5.95
CA VAL A 97 2.28 -0.91 -6.82
C VAL A 97 1.60 0.30 -7.48
N LYS A 98 0.29 0.21 -7.74
CA LYS A 98 -0.54 1.32 -8.24
C LYS A 98 -0.44 2.60 -7.38
N TYR A 99 -0.27 2.45 -6.07
CA TYR A 99 -0.16 3.59 -5.14
C TYR A 99 1.30 4.02 -4.89
N VAL A 100 2.28 3.28 -5.40
CA VAL A 100 3.70 3.61 -5.28
C VAL A 100 4.12 4.54 -6.41
N LYS A 101 4.87 5.60 -6.10
CA LYS A 101 5.32 6.57 -7.12
C LYS A 101 6.23 5.89 -8.16
N SER A 102 5.91 6.08 -9.43
CA SER A 102 6.68 5.55 -10.56
C SER A 102 8.08 6.16 -10.65
N ASN A 103 9.10 5.42 -11.10
CA ASN A 103 9.06 3.98 -11.41
C ASN A 103 9.08 3.13 -10.13
N ALA A 104 8.15 2.18 -10.03
CA ALA A 104 7.92 1.39 -8.82
C ALA A 104 8.20 -0.10 -9.04
N ILE A 105 8.81 -0.75 -8.03
CA ILE A 105 8.96 -2.21 -7.93
C ILE A 105 8.55 -2.62 -6.53
N VAL A 106 7.64 -3.59 -6.44
CA VAL A 106 7.14 -4.18 -5.21
C VAL A 106 7.43 -5.67 -5.23
N TYR A 107 8.19 -6.15 -4.24
CA TYR A 107 8.27 -7.57 -3.92
C TYR A 107 7.23 -7.89 -2.86
N ALA A 108 6.47 -8.95 -3.06
CA ALA A 108 5.45 -9.40 -2.13
C ALA A 108 5.54 -10.90 -1.90
N ARG A 109 5.11 -11.33 -0.72
CA ARG A 109 4.96 -12.73 -0.34
C ARG A 109 3.92 -12.86 0.75
N ASN A 110 3.05 -13.87 0.67
CA ASN A 110 2.00 -14.14 1.65
C ASN A 110 1.13 -12.90 1.95
N LYS A 111 0.71 -12.17 0.91
CA LYS A 111 -0.08 -10.93 0.97
C LYS A 111 0.56 -9.84 1.82
N LYS A 112 1.89 -9.78 1.85
CA LYS A 112 2.69 -8.76 2.54
C LYS A 112 3.74 -8.20 1.60
N THR A 113 4.02 -6.91 1.73
CA THR A 113 5.14 -6.28 1.03
C THR A 113 6.44 -6.66 1.71
N ILE A 114 7.41 -7.10 0.91
CA ILE A 114 8.74 -7.52 1.37
C ILE A 114 9.77 -6.41 1.09
N GLY A 115 9.62 -5.71 -0.03
CA GLY A 115 10.49 -4.61 -0.41
C GLY A 115 9.80 -3.71 -1.42
N ILE A 116 9.98 -2.39 -1.26
CA ILE A 116 9.40 -1.39 -2.16
C ILE A 116 10.48 -0.39 -2.56
N GLY A 117 10.75 -0.34 -3.87
CA GLY A 117 11.53 0.70 -4.52
C GLY A 117 10.62 1.63 -5.30
N ALA A 118 10.73 2.94 -5.05
CA ALA A 118 9.80 3.95 -5.56
C ALA A 118 10.53 5.18 -6.08
N GLY A 119 9.92 5.85 -7.07
CA GLY A 119 10.29 7.20 -7.49
C GLY A 119 11.62 7.34 -8.22
N GLN A 120 12.25 6.24 -8.64
CA GLN A 120 13.52 6.30 -9.35
C GLN A 120 13.32 6.53 -10.85
N MET A 121 14.29 7.21 -11.47
CA MET A 121 14.29 7.39 -12.93
C MET A 121 14.47 6.06 -13.66
N SER A 122 15.20 5.11 -13.08
CA SER A 122 15.42 3.77 -13.63
C SER A 122 14.76 2.68 -12.79
N ARG A 123 14.01 1.79 -13.46
CA ARG A 123 13.40 0.61 -12.84
C ARG A 123 14.42 -0.35 -12.24
N VAL A 124 15.63 -0.41 -12.81
CA VAL A 124 16.74 -1.21 -12.25
C VAL A 124 17.12 -0.70 -10.87
N TYR A 125 17.19 0.62 -10.67
CA TYR A 125 17.44 1.19 -9.35
C TYR A 125 16.27 0.96 -8.39
N SER A 126 15.02 1.07 -8.84
CA SER A 126 13.87 0.70 -8.01
C SER A 126 13.95 -0.76 -7.56
N ALA A 127 14.29 -1.69 -8.44
CA ALA A 127 14.45 -3.11 -8.10
C ALA A 127 15.57 -3.35 -7.08
N ARG A 128 16.72 -2.67 -7.25
CA ARG A 128 17.84 -2.74 -6.30
C ARG A 128 17.48 -2.19 -4.93
N ILE A 129 16.79 -1.04 -4.86
CA ILE A 129 16.33 -0.45 -3.59
C ILE A 129 15.33 -1.37 -2.88
N ALA A 130 14.37 -1.93 -3.62
CA ALA A 130 13.43 -2.90 -3.06
C ALA A 130 14.18 -4.10 -2.45
N ALA A 131 15.23 -4.59 -3.13
CA ALA A 131 16.03 -5.70 -2.67
C ALA A 131 16.89 -5.38 -1.44
N ILE A 132 17.51 -4.20 -1.41
CA ILE A 132 18.31 -3.73 -0.27
C ILE A 132 17.43 -3.61 0.98
N LYS A 133 16.27 -2.96 0.88
CA LYS A 133 15.34 -2.82 2.02
C LYS A 133 14.89 -4.16 2.59
N ALA A 134 14.54 -5.11 1.72
CA ALA A 134 14.17 -6.45 2.18
C ALA A 134 15.34 -7.13 2.93
N LYS A 135 16.57 -6.99 2.41
CA LYS A 135 17.77 -7.54 3.04
C LYS A 135 18.07 -6.91 4.40
N ASP A 136 17.93 -5.59 4.51
CA ASP A 136 18.18 -4.86 5.77
C ASP A 136 17.22 -5.34 6.88
N GLU A 137 15.97 -5.64 6.51
CA GLU A 137 14.95 -6.24 7.38
C GLU A 137 15.05 -7.77 7.50
N LYS A 138 16.09 -8.38 6.93
CA LYS A 138 16.34 -9.84 6.92
C LYS A 138 15.18 -10.65 6.33
N LEU A 139 14.42 -10.06 5.42
CA LEU A 139 13.33 -10.71 4.70
C LEU A 139 13.86 -11.41 3.46
N LYS A 140 13.29 -12.59 3.17
CA LYS A 140 13.60 -13.34 1.96
C LYS A 140 12.72 -12.86 0.81
N ILE A 141 13.34 -12.41 -0.27
CA ILE A 141 12.69 -12.20 -1.58
C ILE A 141 12.57 -13.53 -2.30
#